data_AF-A0AAD1Y9Z7-F1
#
_entry.id   AF-A0AAD1Y9Z7-F1
#
_cell.length_a   1.000
_cell.length_b   1.000
_cell.length_c   1.000
_cell.angle_alpha   90.00
_cell.angle_beta   90.00
_cell.angle_gamma   90.00
#
_symmetry.space_group_name_H-M   'P 1'
#
loop_
_entity.id
_entity.type
_entity.pdbx_description
1 polymer ?
#
loop_
_entity_poly.entity_id
_entity_poly.type
_entity_poly.pdbx_seq_one_letter_code
_entity_poly.pdbx_strand_id
1 'polypeptide(L)'
;MNIPRTIRIGSVDYTVEKTDEYLKLDGEQCLGIIDYEKQTIRIANNLQHKQRQEQTFLHEVVHAITREFKIDFNEEEETIVDKLALGLHQVIRDNLDVVKSIKVGDIQINYDEITENVDERISEDLREALGGIV
;
A
#
# COMPACT_ATOMS: atom_id res chain seq x y z
N MET A 1 3.59 -3.17 -3.25
CA MET A 1 2.66 -2.08 -3.63
C MET A 1 2.94 -0.81 -2.82
N ASN A 2 2.46 0.36 -3.22
CA ASN A 2 2.55 1.57 -2.39
C ASN A 2 1.24 1.75 -1.60
N ILE A 3 1.33 1.86 -0.28
CA ILE A 3 0.18 2.13 0.59
C ILE A 3 -0.13 3.64 0.50
N PRO A 4 -1.34 4.04 0.06
CA PRO A 4 -1.71 5.45 -0.06
C PRO A 4 -1.91 6.07 1.33
N ARG A 5 -1.92 7.40 1.42
CA ARG A 5 -2.27 8.13 2.65
C ARG A 5 -3.78 8.27 2.87
N THR A 6 -4.56 8.10 1.81
CA THR A 6 -6.02 8.17 1.84
C THR A 6 -6.55 7.16 0.83
N ILE A 7 -7.63 6.46 1.18
CA ILE A 7 -8.34 5.56 0.28
C ILE A 7 -9.84 5.79 0.42
N ARG A 8 -10.54 5.86 -0.71
CA ARG A 8 -12.01 5.91 -0.72
C ARG A 8 -12.58 4.52 -0.84
N ILE A 9 -13.49 4.16 0.07
CA ILE A 9 -14.15 2.85 0.10
C ILE A 9 -15.65 3.11 0.19
N GLY A 10 -16.39 2.59 -0.80
CA GLY A 10 -17.81 2.94 -0.99
C GLY A 10 -17.95 4.44 -1.28
N SER A 11 -18.27 5.23 -0.26
CA SER A 11 -18.34 6.70 -0.33
C SER A 11 -17.71 7.38 0.89
N VAL A 12 -16.84 6.67 1.60
CA VAL A 12 -16.16 7.13 2.80
C VAL A 12 -14.66 7.21 2.52
N ASP A 13 -14.04 8.33 2.91
CA ASP A 13 -12.61 8.56 2.78
C ASP A 13 -11.90 8.16 4.07
N TYR A 14 -11.08 7.12 3.99
CA TYR A 14 -10.27 6.66 5.12
C TYR A 14 -8.87 7.25 5.05
N THR A 15 -8.41 7.84 6.16
CA THR A 15 -7.01 8.23 6.34
C THR A 15 -6.19 7.00 6.67
N VAL A 16 -5.02 6.85 6.07
CA VAL A 16 -4.13 5.69 6.24
C VAL A 16 -2.82 6.16 6.84
N GLU A 17 -2.50 5.63 8.02
CA GLU A 17 -1.36 6.05 8.82
C GLU A 17 -0.46 4.87 9.17
N LYS A 18 0.84 5.09 9.06
CA LYS A 18 1.84 4.20 9.64
C LYS A 18 2.26 4.79 10.98
N THR A 19 2.26 3.96 12.02
CA THR A 19 2.56 4.41 13.38
C THR A 19 3.53 3.47 14.07
N ASP A 20 4.41 4.03 14.91
CA ASP A 20 5.28 3.24 15.79
C ASP A 20 4.64 3.01 17.17
N GLU A 21 3.43 3.53 17.39
CA GLU A 21 2.65 3.29 18.60
C GLU A 21 2.17 1.83 18.69
N TYR A 22 2.03 1.34 19.92
CA TYR A 22 1.41 0.04 20.18
C TYR A 22 -0.08 0.09 19.86
N LEU A 23 -0.47 -0.55 18.78
CA LEU A 23 -1.86 -0.78 18.43
C LEU A 23 -2.43 -1.90 19.30
N LYS A 24 -3.62 -1.68 19.84
CA LYS A 24 -4.34 -2.67 20.64
C LYS A 24 -5.81 -2.72 20.27
N LEU A 25 -6.33 -3.93 20.13
CA LEU A 25 -7.75 -4.22 20.00
C LEU A 25 -8.13 -5.18 21.13
N ASP A 26 -9.14 -4.83 21.92
CA ASP A 26 -9.59 -5.62 23.09
C ASP A 26 -8.48 -6.03 24.07
N GLY A 27 -7.45 -5.19 24.18
CA GLY A 27 -6.30 -5.41 25.06
C GLY A 27 -5.16 -6.23 24.45
N GLU A 28 -5.37 -6.85 23.30
CA GLU A 28 -4.36 -7.60 22.55
C GLU A 28 -3.63 -6.73 21.54
N GLN A 29 -2.35 -7.02 21.32
CA GLN A 29 -1.52 -6.28 20.36
C GLN A 29 -1.90 -6.68 18.93
N CYS A 30 -2.26 -5.70 18.10
CA CYS A 30 -2.57 -5.92 16.69
C CYS A 30 -1.54 -5.26 15.77
N LEU A 31 -1.50 -5.73 14.51
CA LEU A 31 -0.59 -5.22 13.48
C LEU A 31 -1.22 -4.11 12.63
N GLY A 32 -2.55 -4.11 12.55
CA GLY A 32 -3.38 -3.09 11.95
C GLY A 32 -4.62 -2.87 12.82
N ILE A 33 -5.24 -1.70 12.66
CA ILE A 33 -6.55 -1.43 13.24
C ILE A 33 -7.28 -0.40 12.38
N ILE A 34 -8.57 -0.64 12.18
CA ILE A 34 -9.50 0.31 11.58
C ILE A 34 -10.41 0.93 12.65
N ASP A 35 -10.53 2.25 12.62
CA ASP A 35 -11.50 3.02 13.41
C ASP A 35 -12.54 3.57 12.44
N TYR A 36 -13.73 2.96 12.44
CA TYR A 36 -14.83 3.34 11.54
C TYR A 36 -15.41 4.72 11.85
N GLU A 37 -15.39 5.14 13.12
CA GLU A 37 -15.94 6.44 13.53
C GLU A 37 -14.99 7.58 13.15
N LYS A 38 -13.67 7.36 13.28
CA LYS A 38 -12.64 8.31 12.86
C LYS A 38 -12.22 8.16 11.40
N GLN A 39 -12.73 7.14 10.71
CA GLN A 39 -12.39 6.82 9.32
C GLN A 39 -10.86 6.74 9.14
N THR A 40 -10.20 5.99 10.02
CA THR A 40 -8.73 5.90 10.05
C THR A 40 -8.29 4.45 10.07
N ILE A 41 -7.35 4.10 9.21
CA ILE A 41 -6.65 2.82 9.16
C ILE A 41 -5.23 3.06 9.66
N ARG A 42 -4.84 2.39 10.74
CA ARG A 42 -3.49 2.51 11.30
C ARG A 42 -2.76 1.19 11.14
N ILE A 43 -1.49 1.27 10.74
CA ILE A 43 -0.63 0.11 10.51
C ILE A 43 0.62 0.24 11.39
N ALA A 44 0.93 -0.79 12.16
CA ALA A 44 2.13 -0.83 12.98
C ALA A 44 3.38 -0.89 12.08
N ASN A 45 4.19 0.16 12.14
CA ASN A 45 5.35 0.35 11.29
C ASN A 45 6.59 -0.37 11.82
N ASN A 46 6.82 -0.31 13.12
CA ASN A 46 7.97 -0.89 13.82
C ASN A 46 7.91 -2.41 14.02
N LEU A 47 6.76 -3.05 13.81
CA LEU A 47 6.56 -4.49 14.04
C LEU A 47 6.56 -5.34 12.76
N GLN A 48 6.62 -4.69 11.59
CA GLN A 48 6.33 -5.32 10.32
C GLN A 48 7.31 -4.87 9.24
N HIS A 49 7.80 -5.83 8.46
CA HIS A 49 8.50 -5.52 7.21
C HIS A 49 7.50 -5.05 6.15
N LYS A 50 8.00 -4.37 5.10
CA LYS A 50 7.18 -3.73 4.06
C LYS A 50 6.09 -4.64 3.49
N GLN A 51 6.42 -5.87 3.12
CA GLN A 51 5.44 -6.80 2.54
C GLN A 51 4.30 -7.12 3.51
N ARG A 52 4.60 -7.35 4.80
CA ARG A 52 3.56 -7.57 5.80
C ARG A 52 2.69 -6.34 6.01
N GLN A 53 3.27 -5.14 6.01
CA GLN A 53 2.50 -3.90 6.09
C GLN A 53 1.49 -3.77 4.93
N GLU A 54 1.86 -4.21 3.73
CA GLU A 54 0.97 -4.21 2.56
C GLU A 54 -0.19 -5.21 2.73
N GLN A 55 0.09 -6.39 3.28
CA GLN A 55 -0.94 -7.41 3.58
C GLN A 55 -1.90 -6.93 4.66
N THR A 56 -1.37 -6.39 5.77
CA THR A 56 -2.18 -5.79 6.85
C THR A 56 -3.01 -4.63 6.34
N PHE A 57 -2.46 -3.75 5.50
CA PHE A 57 -3.25 -2.69 4.88
C PHE A 57 -4.47 -3.25 4.12
N LEU A 58 -4.26 -4.28 3.31
CA LEU A 58 -5.35 -4.89 2.56
C LEU A 58 -6.36 -5.61 3.46
N HIS A 59 -5.92 -6.19 4.57
CA HIS A 59 -6.80 -6.77 5.60
C HIS A 59 -7.75 -5.69 6.15
N GLU A 60 -7.23 -4.54 6.60
CA GLU A 60 -8.07 -3.44 7.09
C GLU A 60 -8.98 -2.85 5.99
N VAL A 61 -8.50 -2.81 4.74
CA VAL A 61 -9.33 -2.36 3.60
C VAL A 61 -10.49 -3.32 3.33
N VAL A 62 -10.29 -4.63 3.48
CA VAL A 62 -11.38 -5.59 3.31
C VAL A 62 -12.41 -5.44 4.45
N HIS A 63 -11.99 -5.23 5.70
CA HIS A 63 -12.91 -4.85 6.79
C HIS A 63 -13.69 -3.57 6.50
N ALA A 64 -13.03 -2.53 5.95
CA ALA A 64 -13.74 -1.33 5.51
C ALA A 64 -14.77 -1.64 4.42
N ILE A 65 -14.44 -2.47 3.43
CA ILE A 65 -15.38 -2.87 2.37
C ILE A 65 -16.58 -3.61 2.96
N THR A 66 -16.37 -4.58 3.85
CA THR A 66 -17.49 -5.32 4.45
C THR A 66 -18.40 -4.40 5.23
N ARG A 67 -17.83 -3.46 5.99
CA ARG A 67 -18.57 -2.44 6.73
C ARG A 67 -19.39 -1.53 5.82
N GLU A 68 -18.75 -0.88 4.84
CA GLU A 68 -19.38 0.14 3.99
C GLU A 68 -20.46 -0.45 3.08
N PHE A 69 -20.25 -1.69 2.61
CA PHE A 69 -21.22 -2.39 1.75
C PHE A 69 -22.22 -3.25 2.54
N LYS A 70 -22.12 -3.28 3.88
CA LYS A 70 -22.98 -4.08 4.76
C LYS A 70 -22.97 -5.57 4.39
N ILE A 71 -21.77 -6.08 4.08
CA ILE A 71 -21.55 -7.49 3.80
C ILE A 71 -21.40 -8.20 5.14
N ASP A 72 -22.19 -9.24 5.36
CA ASP A 72 -22.15 -10.07 6.55
C ASP A 72 -21.44 -11.40 6.24
N PHE A 73 -20.29 -11.60 6.86
CA PHE A 73 -19.51 -12.84 6.76
C PHE A 73 -19.80 -13.82 7.92
N ASN A 74 -20.76 -13.50 8.79
CA ASN A 74 -21.09 -14.24 10.00
C ASN A 74 -19.82 -14.47 10.88
N GLU A 75 -19.74 -15.63 11.53
CA GLU A 75 -18.64 -15.99 12.45
C GLU A 75 -17.28 -16.21 11.76
N GLU A 76 -17.22 -16.21 10.42
CA GLU A 76 -16.00 -16.46 9.66
C GLU A 76 -15.30 -15.18 9.16
N GLU A 77 -15.73 -13.99 9.60
CA GLU A 77 -15.26 -12.69 9.09
C GLU A 77 -13.73 -12.60 8.98
N GLU A 78 -13.00 -12.71 10.10
CA GLU A 78 -11.53 -12.62 10.13
C GLU A 78 -10.85 -13.60 9.17
N THR A 79 -11.35 -14.83 9.11
CA THR A 79 -10.79 -15.87 8.24
C THR A 79 -11.00 -15.54 6.76
N ILE A 80 -12.16 -15.00 6.41
CA ILE A 80 -12.49 -14.59 5.04
C ILE A 80 -11.68 -13.35 4.67
N VAL A 81 -11.64 -12.35 5.56
CA VAL A 81 -10.86 -11.12 5.40
C VAL A 81 -9.40 -11.43 5.15
N ASP A 82 -8.78 -12.29 5.97
CA ASP A 82 -7.37 -12.71 5.80
C ASP A 82 -7.11 -13.34 4.44
N LYS A 83 -7.95 -14.29 4.03
CA LYS A 83 -7.80 -14.99 2.75
C LYS A 83 -7.95 -14.04 1.57
N LEU A 84 -8.93 -13.14 1.64
CA LEU A 84 -9.14 -12.11 0.61
C LEU A 84 -7.98 -11.14 0.55
N ALA A 85 -7.48 -10.65 1.68
CA ALA A 85 -6.36 -9.73 1.76
C ALA A 85 -5.08 -10.35 1.17
N LEU A 86 -4.78 -11.61 1.49
CA LEU A 86 -3.64 -12.34 0.94
C LEU A 86 -3.76 -12.56 -0.57
N GLY A 87 -4.94 -12.97 -1.04
CA GLY A 87 -5.20 -13.15 -2.46
C GLY A 87 -5.09 -11.84 -3.24
N LEU A 88 -5.69 -10.76 -2.74
CA LEU A 88 -5.59 -9.42 -3.32
C LEU A 88 -4.15 -8.93 -3.33
N HIS A 89 -3.40 -9.12 -2.24
CA HIS A 89 -2.00 -8.71 -2.17
C HIS A 89 -1.18 -9.36 -3.28
N GLN A 90 -1.34 -10.67 -3.47
CA GLN A 90 -0.64 -11.42 -4.52
C GLN A 90 -1.04 -10.92 -5.91
N VAL A 91 -2.34 -10.82 -6.19
CA VAL A 91 -2.82 -10.39 -7.52
C VAL A 91 -2.36 -8.96 -7.84
N ILE A 92 -2.50 -8.02 -6.90
CA ILE A 92 -2.08 -6.63 -7.07
C ILE A 92 -0.58 -6.55 -7.30
N ARG A 93 0.22 -7.19 -6.45
CA ARG A 93 1.68 -7.12 -6.54
C ARG A 93 2.22 -7.71 -7.84
N ASP A 94 1.61 -8.80 -8.30
CA ASP A 94 2.15 -9.57 -9.42
C ASP A 94 1.59 -9.10 -10.78
N ASN A 95 0.46 -8.36 -10.80
CA ASN A 95 -0.25 -8.03 -12.06
C ASN A 95 -0.60 -6.55 -12.25
N LEU A 96 -0.62 -5.70 -11.21
CA LEU A 96 -0.88 -4.28 -11.42
C LEU A 96 0.43 -3.55 -11.70
N ASP A 97 0.61 -3.21 -12.98
CA ASP A 97 1.67 -2.34 -13.45
C ASP A 97 1.63 -0.99 -12.69
N VAL A 98 2.81 -0.54 -12.25
CA VAL A 98 2.99 0.84 -11.78
C VAL A 98 2.61 1.79 -12.93
N VAL A 99 2.01 2.94 -12.62
CA VAL A 99 1.66 3.95 -13.64
C VAL A 99 2.91 4.32 -14.44
N LYS A 100 3.02 3.81 -15.67
CA LYS A 100 4.16 4.02 -16.56
C LYS A 100 4.14 5.40 -17.20
N SER A 101 2.96 5.99 -17.41
CA SER A 101 2.87 7.37 -17.90
C SER A 101 1.62 8.11 -17.44
N ILE A 102 1.72 9.43 -17.34
CA ILE A 102 0.62 10.36 -17.06
C ILE A 102 0.52 11.35 -18.22
N LYS A 103 -0.67 11.55 -18.78
CA LYS A 103 -0.94 12.53 -19.83
C LYS A 103 -1.84 13.66 -19.31
N VAL A 104 -1.40 14.91 -19.46
CA VAL A 104 -2.15 16.13 -19.10
C VAL A 104 -2.15 17.08 -20.32
N GLY A 105 -3.27 17.11 -21.04
CA GLY A 105 -3.35 17.83 -22.32
C GLY A 105 -2.37 17.24 -23.34
N ASP A 106 -1.50 18.07 -23.89
CA ASP A 106 -0.45 17.66 -24.84
C ASP A 106 0.84 17.19 -24.14
N ILE A 107 0.91 17.27 -22.82
CA ILE A 107 2.08 16.84 -22.04
C ILE A 107 1.91 15.37 -21.64
N GLN A 108 2.88 14.53 -22.00
CA GLN A 108 2.97 13.15 -21.54
C GLN A 108 4.26 12.98 -20.74
N ILE A 109 4.12 12.52 -19.49
CA ILE A 109 5.23 12.17 -18.60
C ILE A 109 5.33 10.65 -18.63
N ASN A 110 6.43 10.10 -19.13
CA ASN A 110 6.71 8.67 -19.13
C ASN A 110 7.74 8.35 -18.05
N TYR A 111 7.30 7.67 -16.99
CA TYR A 111 8.13 7.34 -15.84
C TYR A 111 9.27 6.40 -16.22
N ASP A 112 9.02 5.39 -17.05
CA ASP A 112 10.05 4.41 -17.43
C ASP A 112 11.19 5.11 -18.19
N GLU A 113 10.85 5.98 -19.15
CA GLU A 113 11.81 6.78 -19.92
C GLU A 113 12.61 7.75 -19.04
N ILE A 114 11.99 8.39 -18.05
CA ILE A 114 12.71 9.26 -17.10
C ILE A 114 13.68 8.43 -16.26
N THR A 115 13.25 7.26 -15.78
CA THR A 115 14.07 6.41 -14.91
C THR A 115 15.29 5.87 -15.66
N GLU A 116 15.09 5.38 -16.89
CA GLU A 116 16.19 4.93 -17.77
C GLU A 116 17.21 6.05 -18.03
N ASN A 117 16.74 7.24 -18.41
CA ASN A 117 17.63 8.39 -18.67
C ASN A 117 18.39 8.86 -17.42
N VAL A 118 17.79 8.77 -16.24
CA VAL A 118 18.45 9.13 -14.97
C VAL A 118 19.50 8.08 -14.60
N ASP A 119 19.18 6.80 -14.73
CA ASP A 119 20.11 5.71 -14.44
C ASP A 119 21.33 5.72 -15.38
N GLU A 120 21.13 5.97 -16.67
CA GLU A 120 22.21 6.13 -17.65
C GLU A 120 23.13 7.29 -17.26
N ARG A 121 22.58 8.47 -16.97
CA ARG A 121 23.37 9.64 -16.58
C ARG A 121 24.14 9.44 -15.28
N ILE A 122 23.52 8.84 -14.27
CA ILE A 122 24.20 8.53 -13.01
C ILE A 122 25.34 7.54 -13.24
N SER A 123 25.14 6.54 -14.10
CA SER A 123 26.17 5.56 -14.47
C SER A 123 27.34 6.19 -15.22
N GLU A 124 27.08 7.10 -16.15
CA GLU A 124 28.10 7.89 -16.85
C GLU A 124 28.90 8.77 -15.89
N ASP A 125 28.22 9.56 -15.05
CA ASP A 125 28.85 10.44 -14.07
C ASP A 125 29.73 9.64 -13.08
N LEU A 126 29.27 8.46 -12.66
CA LEU A 126 30.06 7.54 -11.81
C LEU A 126 31.29 6.99 -12.52
N ARG A 127 31.19 6.60 -13.79
CA ARG A 127 32.33 6.12 -14.59
C ARG A 127 33.39 7.20 -14.78
N GLU A 128 32.95 8.43 -15.03
CA GLU A 128 33.84 9.58 -15.17
C GLU A 128 34.53 9.91 -13.84
N ALA A 129 33.77 9.96 -12.74
CA ALA A 129 34.31 10.23 -11.41
C ALA A 129 35.30 9.16 -10.91
N LEU A 130 35.12 7.89 -11.32
CA LEU A 130 35.99 6.77 -10.96
C LEU A 130 37.15 6.55 -11.95
N GLY A 131 37.33 7.46 -12.93
CA GLY A 131 38.45 7.39 -13.87
C GLY A 131 38.44 6.16 -14.79
N GLY A 132 37.26 5.59 -15.07
CA GLY A 132 37.09 4.48 -16.01
C GLY A 132 37.51 3.09 -15.50
N ILE A 133 37.52 2.85 -14.18
CA ILE A 133 37.91 1.55 -13.59
C ILE A 133 36.71 0.56 -13.45
N VAL A 134 35.49 0.92 -13.88
CA VAL A 134 34.33 0.01 -13.90
C VAL A 134 33.94 -0.39 -15.33
#